data_AF-A0A7W1QD24-F1
#
_entry.id   AF-A0A7W1QD24-F1
#
_cell.length_a   1.000
_cell.length_b   1.000
_cell.length_c   1.000
_cell.angle_alpha   90.00
_cell.angle_beta   90.00
_cell.angle_gamma   90.00
#
_symmetry.space_group_name_H-M   'P 1'
#
loop_
_entity.id
_entity.type
_entity.pdbx_description
1 polymer ?
#
loop_
_entity_poly.entity_id
_entity_poly.type
_entity_poly.pdbx_seq_one_letter_code
_entity_poly.pdbx_strand_id
1 'polypeptide(L)'
;MSTQAGAIPEEDDFEVPEELRSSFAVLRRGIRESPELRAGLLFTVIISLGVVVAHLTTPVLIQLVFDHGFDGGFRPVYVGIACAAAFALVMLTFVTSRVAGRRLVQAAEGAMMGLRIRTFAHIHRLSIAEQSDEKRGVFVARVTADVDAMQQFMEWGGIAWIWAGVQVVASLALMLVFSWQLTLAIVALVVPLILIVWSLQNRLSAA
;
A
#
# COMPACT_ATOMS: atom_id res chain seq x y z
N MET A 1 60.51 -18.30 -3.59
CA MET A 1 59.91 -17.12 -4.23
C MET A 1 58.41 -17.35 -4.22
N SER A 2 57.77 -16.91 -3.13
CA SER A 2 56.40 -17.26 -2.74
C SER A 2 55.38 -16.37 -3.45
N THR A 3 54.47 -17.02 -4.17
CA THR A 3 53.31 -16.44 -4.85
C THR A 3 52.38 -15.77 -3.84
N GLN A 4 52.28 -14.43 -3.86
CA GLN A 4 51.18 -13.73 -3.18
C GLN A 4 49.89 -14.03 -3.94
N ALA A 5 49.07 -14.92 -3.37
CA ALA A 5 47.66 -15.00 -3.72
C ALA A 5 46.99 -13.71 -3.23
N GLY A 6 46.46 -12.91 -4.16
CA GLY A 6 45.65 -11.73 -3.83
C GLY A 6 44.46 -12.18 -2.98
N ALA A 7 44.39 -11.69 -1.75
CA ALA A 7 43.30 -11.96 -0.84
C ALA A 7 41.99 -11.47 -1.49
N ILE A 8 41.02 -12.37 -1.60
CA ILE A 8 39.64 -11.99 -1.92
C ILE A 8 39.18 -11.13 -0.74
N PRO A 9 38.65 -9.91 -0.96
CA PRO A 9 38.17 -9.07 0.13
C PRO A 9 37.12 -9.84 0.94
N GLU A 10 37.28 -9.90 2.26
CA GLU A 10 36.30 -10.51 3.15
C GLU A 10 34.95 -9.79 2.99
N GLU A 11 33.84 -10.52 3.08
CA GLU A 11 32.47 -9.99 2.86
C GLU A 11 32.11 -8.77 3.73
N ASP A 12 32.89 -8.51 4.80
CA ASP A 12 32.76 -7.36 5.69
C ASP A 12 33.25 -6.01 5.10
N ASP A 13 33.94 -6.01 3.95
CA ASP A 13 34.52 -4.79 3.36
C ASP A 13 33.54 -4.00 2.47
N PHE A 14 32.30 -4.49 2.34
CA PHE A 14 31.21 -3.71 1.73
C PHE A 14 30.52 -2.85 2.79
N GLU A 15 31.09 -1.69 3.09
CA GLU A 15 30.40 -0.64 3.84
C GLU A 15 29.13 -0.23 3.10
N VAL A 16 27.99 -0.79 3.51
CA VAL A 16 26.68 -0.39 3.01
C VAL A 16 26.49 1.09 3.34
N PRO A 17 26.37 1.98 2.33
CA PRO A 17 26.18 3.42 2.55
C PRO A 17 25.08 3.68 3.58
N GLU A 18 25.29 4.61 4.51
CA GLU A 18 24.38 4.90 5.63
C GLU A 18 22.93 5.19 5.14
N GLU A 19 22.80 5.71 3.92
CA GLU A 19 21.54 5.97 3.22
C GLU A 19 20.72 4.71 2.86
N LEU A 20 21.36 3.53 2.76
CA LEU A 20 20.72 2.24 2.47
C LEU A 20 20.28 1.49 3.73
N ARG A 21 20.65 1.96 4.93
CA ARG A 21 20.13 1.40 6.21
C ARG A 21 18.65 1.72 6.46
N SER A 22 18.11 2.77 5.82
CA SER A 22 16.72 3.19 6.00
C SER A 22 15.85 2.79 4.80
N SER A 23 14.93 1.85 5.01
CA SER A 23 13.95 1.43 3.99
C SER A 23 13.17 2.60 3.38
N PHE A 24 12.97 3.69 4.14
CA PHE A 24 12.33 4.92 3.66
C PHE A 24 13.19 5.70 2.66
N ALA A 25 14.51 5.72 2.83
CA ALA A 25 15.42 6.39 1.90
C ALA A 25 15.51 5.65 0.56
N VAL A 26 15.52 4.31 0.60
CA VAL A 26 15.44 3.44 -0.58
C VAL A 26 14.13 3.65 -1.32
N LEU A 27 13.00 3.68 -0.60
CA LEU A 27 11.69 3.93 -1.19
C LEU A 27 11.61 5.32 -1.85
N ARG A 28 12.13 6.36 -1.19
CA ARG A 28 12.15 7.74 -1.71
C ARG A 28 13.00 7.84 -2.97
N ARG A 29 14.14 7.15 -3.03
CA ARG A 29 15.03 7.10 -4.20
C ARG A 29 14.40 6.30 -5.33
N GLY A 30 13.78 5.16 -5.03
CA GLY A 30 13.00 4.37 -5.99
C GLY A 30 11.93 5.21 -6.67
N ILE A 31 11.06 5.88 -5.90
CA ILE A 31 10.01 6.78 -6.42
C ILE A 31 10.59 7.96 -7.23
N ARG A 32 11.84 8.39 -6.98
CA ARG A 32 12.49 9.48 -7.72
C ARG A 32 13.03 9.02 -9.08
N GLU A 33 13.61 7.83 -9.12
CA GLU A 33 14.30 7.28 -10.29
C GLU A 33 13.38 6.55 -11.27
N SER A 34 12.21 6.06 -10.82
CA SER A 34 11.23 5.40 -11.69
C SER A 34 10.12 6.37 -12.15
N PRO A 35 10.22 6.99 -13.35
CA PRO A 35 9.20 7.89 -13.88
C PRO A 35 7.85 7.20 -14.07
N GLU A 36 7.85 5.88 -14.26
CA GLU A 36 6.68 5.00 -14.39
C GLU A 36 5.84 4.97 -13.09
N LEU A 37 6.48 5.02 -11.92
CA LEU A 37 5.77 5.11 -10.62
C LEU A 37 5.25 6.52 -10.32
N ARG A 38 5.93 7.56 -10.81
CA ARG A 38 5.49 8.96 -10.65
C ARG A 38 4.28 9.29 -11.53
N ALA A 39 4.22 8.71 -12.72
CA ALA A 39 3.14 8.90 -13.68
C ALA A 39 1.83 8.30 -13.15
N GLY A 40 1.02 9.11 -12.49
CA GLY A 40 -0.29 8.69 -11.97
C GLY A 40 -0.35 8.46 -10.46
N LEU A 41 0.77 8.53 -9.73
CA LEU A 41 0.80 8.39 -8.26
C LEU A 41 -0.16 9.37 -7.58
N LEU A 42 -0.08 10.65 -7.93
CA LEU A 42 -0.93 11.68 -7.34
C LEU A 42 -2.41 11.38 -7.59
N PHE A 43 -2.75 10.91 -8.79
CA PHE A 43 -4.11 10.56 -9.16
C PHE A 43 -4.60 9.32 -8.39
N THR A 44 -3.76 8.30 -8.25
CA THR A 44 -4.04 7.11 -7.42
C THR A 44 -4.23 7.49 -5.95
N VAL A 45 -3.37 8.37 -5.41
CA VAL A 45 -3.48 8.88 -4.04
C VAL A 45 -4.80 9.64 -3.85
N ILE A 46 -5.14 10.56 -4.75
CA ILE A 46 -6.39 11.32 -4.70
C ILE A 46 -7.60 10.39 -4.71
N ILE A 47 -7.63 9.38 -5.59
CA ILE A 47 -8.76 8.45 -5.58
C ILE A 47 -8.74 7.55 -4.35
N SER A 48 -7.58 7.09 -3.88
CA SER A 48 -7.49 6.29 -2.65
C SER A 48 -8.03 7.06 -1.43
N LEU A 49 -7.84 8.37 -1.39
CA LEU A 49 -8.48 9.24 -0.40
C LEU A 49 -10.01 9.25 -0.55
N GLY A 50 -10.51 9.24 -1.80
CA GLY A 50 -11.94 9.09 -2.09
C GLY A 50 -12.52 7.77 -1.56
N VAL A 51 -11.74 6.68 -1.56
CA VAL A 51 -12.15 5.38 -0.98
C VAL A 51 -12.38 5.52 0.53
N VAL A 52 -11.52 6.25 1.25
CA VAL A 52 -11.71 6.52 2.70
C VAL A 52 -13.04 7.24 2.95
N VAL A 53 -13.37 8.24 2.13
CA VAL A 53 -14.67 8.95 2.21
C VAL A 53 -15.84 7.98 1.99
N ALA A 54 -15.70 7.01 1.07
CA ALA A 54 -16.69 5.94 0.87
C ALA A 54 -16.93 5.16 2.16
N HIS A 55 -15.85 4.70 2.78
CA HIS A 55 -15.92 3.86 3.97
C HIS A 55 -16.52 4.60 5.17
N LEU A 56 -16.25 5.90 5.30
CA LEU A 56 -16.84 6.75 6.34
C LEU A 56 -18.29 7.12 6.06
N THR A 57 -18.73 7.07 4.80
CA THR A 57 -20.13 7.31 4.44
C THR A 57 -21.05 6.28 5.12
N THR A 58 -20.71 4.99 5.08
CA THR A 58 -21.53 3.92 5.69
C THR A 58 -21.91 4.16 7.16
N PRO A 59 -20.98 4.39 8.11
CA PRO A 59 -21.33 4.64 9.51
C PRO A 59 -22.09 5.95 9.72
N VAL A 60 -21.77 7.02 8.97
CA VAL A 60 -22.50 8.30 9.01
C VAL A 60 -23.96 8.11 8.61
N LEU A 61 -24.20 7.30 7.57
CA LEU A 61 -25.55 7.02 7.10
C LEU A 61 -26.37 6.23 8.12
N ILE A 62 -25.76 5.23 8.74
CA ILE A 62 -26.38 4.47 9.83
C ILE A 62 -26.83 5.46 10.91
N GLN A 63 -25.93 6.33 11.35
CA GLN A 63 -26.24 7.31 12.39
C GLN A 63 -27.34 8.30 11.97
N LEU A 64 -27.31 8.83 10.74
CA LEU A 64 -28.36 9.75 10.25
C LEU A 64 -29.74 9.09 10.25
N VAL A 65 -29.82 7.81 9.84
CA VAL A 65 -31.07 7.05 9.84
C VAL A 65 -31.58 6.80 11.27
N PHE A 66 -30.69 6.47 12.21
CA PHE A 66 -31.08 6.23 13.59
C PHE A 66 -31.46 7.52 14.33
N ASP A 67 -30.68 8.58 14.18
CA ASP A 67 -30.90 9.84 14.90
C ASP A 67 -32.14 10.58 14.37
N HIS A 68 -32.33 10.64 13.04
CA HIS A 68 -33.38 11.47 12.45
C HIS A 68 -34.56 10.66 11.87
N GLY A 69 -34.45 9.34 11.77
CA GLY A 69 -35.52 8.49 11.24
C GLY A 69 -36.62 8.15 12.25
N PHE A 70 -36.32 8.27 13.54
CA PHE A 70 -37.21 7.83 14.63
C PHE A 70 -37.63 8.95 15.60
N ASP A 71 -37.16 10.18 15.41
CA ASP A 71 -37.53 11.32 16.25
C ASP A 71 -39.01 11.71 16.07
N GLY A 72 -39.83 11.41 17.10
CA GLY A 72 -41.24 11.82 17.20
C GLY A 72 -42.23 11.04 16.33
N GLY A 73 -41.78 9.98 15.64
CA GLY A 73 -42.58 9.13 14.75
C GLY A 73 -41.86 8.83 13.43
N PHE A 74 -42.21 7.72 12.76
CA PHE A 74 -41.58 7.35 11.49
C PHE A 74 -41.93 8.38 10.40
N ARG A 75 -40.93 9.12 9.91
CA ARG A 75 -41.07 10.09 8.80
C ARG A 75 -40.60 9.44 7.49
N PRO A 76 -41.45 8.68 6.78
CA PRO A 76 -41.05 7.85 5.64
C PRO A 76 -40.38 8.65 4.51
N VAL A 77 -40.80 9.90 4.28
CA VAL A 77 -40.25 10.75 3.23
C VAL A 77 -38.82 11.21 3.57
N TYR A 78 -38.57 11.63 4.82
CA TYR A 78 -37.23 12.06 5.23
C TYR A 78 -36.25 10.89 5.21
N VAL A 79 -36.65 9.75 5.78
CA VAL A 79 -35.84 8.52 5.76
C VAL A 79 -35.59 8.06 4.32
N GLY A 80 -36.61 8.10 3.45
CA GLY A 80 -36.49 7.75 2.05
C GLY A 80 -35.49 8.64 1.29
N ILE A 81 -35.55 9.96 1.48
CA ILE A 81 -34.62 10.90 0.85
C ILE A 81 -33.21 10.73 1.41
N ALA A 82 -33.05 10.58 2.73
CA ALA A 82 -31.76 10.33 3.36
C ALA A 82 -31.14 9.04 2.82
N CYS A 83 -31.89 7.94 2.77
CA CYS A 83 -31.46 6.66 2.20
C CYS A 83 -31.16 6.73 0.69
N ALA A 84 -31.90 7.54 -0.07
CA ALA A 84 -31.64 7.72 -1.50
C ALA A 84 -30.36 8.54 -1.75
N ALA A 85 -30.16 9.64 -1.02
CA ALA A 85 -28.95 10.45 -1.08
C ALA A 85 -27.72 9.65 -0.62
N ALA A 86 -27.89 8.86 0.43
CA ALA A 86 -26.94 7.89 0.94
C ALA A 86 -26.51 6.88 -0.12
N PHE A 87 -27.49 6.23 -0.74
CA PHE A 87 -27.26 5.25 -1.79
C PHE A 87 -26.56 5.87 -2.99
N ALA A 88 -26.96 7.09 -3.39
CA ALA A 88 -26.32 7.83 -4.46
C ALA A 88 -24.85 8.16 -4.14
N LEU A 89 -24.55 8.58 -2.91
CA LEU A 89 -23.18 8.85 -2.47
C LEU A 89 -22.34 7.58 -2.47
N VAL A 90 -22.85 6.47 -1.91
CA VAL A 90 -22.17 5.17 -1.93
C VAL A 90 -21.93 4.66 -3.35
N MET A 91 -22.92 4.77 -4.24
CA MET A 91 -22.77 4.40 -5.65
C MET A 91 -21.74 5.27 -6.37
N LEU A 92 -21.76 6.58 -6.15
CA LEU A 92 -20.77 7.49 -6.70
C LEU A 92 -19.37 7.06 -6.27
N THR A 93 -19.15 6.83 -4.97
CA THR A 93 -17.83 6.44 -4.49
C THR A 93 -17.42 5.05 -4.94
N PHE A 94 -18.37 4.11 -5.07
CA PHE A 94 -18.11 2.79 -5.66
C PHE A 94 -17.61 2.90 -7.09
N VAL A 95 -18.27 3.71 -7.93
CA VAL A 95 -17.86 3.94 -9.32
C VAL A 95 -16.46 4.57 -9.38
N THR A 96 -16.21 5.61 -8.58
CA THR A 96 -14.90 6.26 -8.51
C THR A 96 -13.80 5.29 -8.08
N SER A 97 -14.06 4.47 -7.05
CA SER A 97 -13.12 3.46 -6.55
C SER A 97 -12.80 2.41 -7.62
N ARG A 98 -13.82 1.96 -8.35
CA ARG A 98 -13.64 0.97 -9.43
C ARG A 98 -12.82 1.52 -10.59
N VAL A 99 -12.98 2.80 -10.93
CA VAL A 99 -12.18 3.48 -11.97
C VAL A 99 -10.71 3.59 -11.54
N ALA A 100 -10.44 3.93 -10.27
CA ALA A 100 -9.07 3.91 -9.75
C ALA A 100 -8.43 2.53 -9.82
N GLY A 101 -9.13 1.51 -9.31
CA GLY A 101 -8.60 0.15 -9.28
C GLY A 101 -8.22 -0.33 -10.67
N ARG A 102 -9.08 -0.09 -11.67
CA ARG A 102 -8.78 -0.42 -13.08
C ARG A 102 -7.56 0.30 -13.62
N ARG A 103 -7.41 1.60 -13.33
CA ARG A 103 -6.25 2.38 -13.77
C ARG A 103 -4.96 1.91 -13.12
N LEU A 104 -5.00 1.56 -11.84
CA LEU A 104 -3.83 1.03 -11.12
C LEU A 104 -3.37 -0.29 -11.75
N VAL A 105 -4.31 -1.20 -12.03
CA VAL A 105 -4.01 -2.47 -12.71
C VAL A 105 -3.41 -2.22 -14.10
N GLN A 106 -4.00 -1.35 -14.92
CA GLN A 106 -3.46 -1.03 -16.24
C GLN A 106 -2.07 -0.39 -16.18
N ALA A 107 -1.82 0.46 -15.19
CA ALA A 107 -0.50 1.05 -14.98
C ALA A 107 0.54 -0.01 -14.58
N ALA A 108 0.17 -0.95 -13.70
CA ALA A 108 1.02 -2.07 -13.30
C ALA A 108 1.34 -3.01 -14.49
N GLU A 109 0.33 -3.37 -15.27
CA GLU A 109 0.48 -4.17 -16.49
C GLU A 109 1.40 -3.48 -17.52
N GLY A 110 1.23 -2.17 -17.72
CA GLY A 110 2.07 -1.37 -18.62
C GLY A 110 3.53 -1.31 -18.17
N ALA A 111 3.76 -1.12 -16.87
CA ALA A 111 5.10 -1.13 -16.29
C ALA A 111 5.78 -2.50 -16.45
N MET A 112 5.04 -3.59 -16.17
CA MET A 112 5.53 -4.96 -16.38
C MET A 112 5.86 -5.26 -17.83
N MET A 113 5.00 -4.83 -18.77
CA MET A 113 5.24 -5.01 -20.20
C MET A 113 6.51 -4.26 -20.64
N GLY A 114 6.67 -3.01 -20.20
CA GLY A 114 7.87 -2.21 -20.48
C GLY A 114 9.14 -2.85 -19.92
N LEU A 115 9.06 -3.42 -18.71
CA LEU A 115 10.16 -4.16 -18.12
C LEU A 115 10.50 -5.40 -18.93
N ARG A 116 9.50 -6.24 -19.28
CA ARG A 116 9.71 -7.43 -20.11
C ARG A 116 10.42 -7.10 -21.42
N ILE A 117 9.96 -6.06 -22.13
CA ILE A 117 10.56 -5.64 -23.41
C ILE A 117 12.02 -5.21 -23.21
N ARG A 118 12.32 -4.38 -22.19
CA ARG A 118 13.69 -3.92 -21.89
C ARG A 118 14.61 -5.08 -21.52
N THR A 119 14.15 -6.00 -20.68
CA THR A 119 14.91 -7.17 -20.25
C THR A 119 15.21 -8.09 -21.44
N PHE A 120 14.22 -8.40 -22.29
CA PHE A 120 14.43 -9.21 -23.49
C PHE A 120 15.40 -8.53 -24.48
N ALA A 121 15.27 -7.22 -24.69
CA ALA A 121 16.18 -6.47 -25.56
C ALA A 121 17.62 -6.43 -25.02
N HIS A 122 17.79 -6.31 -23.70
CA HIS A 122 19.11 -6.34 -23.05
C HIS A 122 19.75 -7.72 -23.14
N ILE A 123 18.99 -8.79 -22.86
CA ILE A 123 19.46 -10.18 -22.98
C ILE A 123 19.89 -10.49 -24.43
N HIS A 124 19.11 -10.06 -25.42
CA HIS A 124 19.48 -10.24 -26.84
C HIS A 124 20.75 -9.48 -27.24
N ARG A 125 21.01 -8.30 -26.64
CA ARG A 125 22.25 -7.53 -26.89
C ARG A 125 23.47 -8.10 -26.17
N LEU A 126 23.28 -8.78 -25.03
CA LEU A 126 24.37 -9.37 -24.24
C LEU A 126 24.85 -10.74 -24.78
N SER A 127 24.29 -11.21 -25.90
CA SER A 127 24.42 -12.60 -26.36
C SER A 127 25.71 -12.99 -27.11
N ILE A 128 26.81 -12.22 -27.04
CA ILE A 128 28.09 -12.65 -27.69
C ILE A 128 29.31 -12.60 -26.74
N ALA A 129 29.20 -12.05 -25.54
CA ALA A 129 30.29 -12.07 -24.56
C ALA A 129 29.97 -13.05 -23.41
N GLU A 130 30.61 -14.22 -23.46
CA GLU A 130 30.79 -15.19 -22.37
C GLU A 130 29.61 -16.12 -22.05
N GLN A 131 29.72 -17.28 -22.69
CA GLN A 131 28.96 -18.51 -22.53
C GLN A 131 29.20 -19.16 -21.14
N SER A 132 28.20 -19.11 -20.25
CA SER A 132 27.97 -20.11 -19.20
C SER A 132 26.47 -20.17 -18.85
N ASP A 133 25.75 -21.15 -19.41
CA ASP A 133 24.29 -21.28 -19.30
C ASP A 133 23.79 -21.44 -17.86
N GLU A 134 24.64 -21.95 -16.97
CA GLU A 134 24.32 -22.24 -15.57
C GLU A 134 24.11 -20.98 -14.71
N LYS A 135 24.76 -19.86 -15.09
CA LYS A 135 24.62 -18.57 -14.38
C LYS A 135 23.40 -17.78 -14.86
N ARG A 136 22.96 -17.95 -16.12
CA ARG A 136 21.81 -17.23 -16.69
C ARG A 136 20.49 -17.53 -15.98
N GLY A 137 20.25 -18.80 -15.62
CA GLY A 137 19.03 -19.22 -14.93
C GLY A 137 18.87 -18.57 -13.55
N VAL A 138 19.97 -18.45 -12.80
CA VAL A 138 19.98 -17.83 -11.46
C VAL A 138 19.76 -16.32 -11.52
N PHE A 139 20.38 -15.63 -12.50
CA PHE A 139 20.18 -14.19 -12.68
C PHE A 139 18.75 -13.85 -13.10
N VAL A 140 18.16 -14.61 -14.03
CA VAL A 140 16.76 -14.41 -14.45
C VAL A 140 15.81 -14.72 -13.31
N ALA A 141 16.01 -15.83 -12.60
CA ALA A 141 15.17 -16.20 -11.46
C ALA A 141 15.22 -15.15 -10.33
N ARG A 142 16.41 -14.60 -10.03
CA ARG A 142 16.58 -13.55 -9.02
C ARG A 142 15.90 -12.24 -9.45
N VAL A 143 16.13 -11.81 -10.68
CA VAL A 143 15.47 -10.59 -11.21
C VAL A 143 13.95 -10.74 -11.25
N THR A 144 13.42 -11.90 -11.66
CA THR A 144 11.98 -12.15 -11.66
C THR A 144 11.42 -12.21 -10.24
N ALA A 145 12.10 -12.88 -9.30
CA ALA A 145 11.68 -12.95 -7.91
C ALA A 145 11.71 -11.57 -7.22
N ASP A 146 12.74 -10.76 -7.49
CA ASP A 146 12.86 -9.41 -6.96
C ASP A 146 11.76 -8.50 -7.51
N VAL A 147 11.43 -8.63 -8.80
CA VAL A 147 10.33 -7.88 -9.44
C VAL A 147 8.98 -8.32 -8.91
N ASP A 148 8.74 -9.62 -8.74
CA ASP A 148 7.52 -10.15 -8.13
C ASP A 148 7.37 -9.64 -6.69
N ALA A 149 8.46 -9.62 -5.92
CA ALA A 149 8.45 -9.05 -4.57
C ALA A 149 8.15 -7.54 -4.57
N MET A 150 8.71 -6.78 -5.51
CA MET A 150 8.40 -5.35 -5.68
C MET A 150 6.94 -5.12 -6.09
N GLN A 151 6.39 -5.97 -6.96
CA GLN A 151 4.98 -5.90 -7.36
C GLN A 151 4.07 -6.23 -6.17
N GLN A 152 4.34 -7.31 -5.44
CA GLN A 152 3.61 -7.70 -4.25
C GLN A 152 3.64 -6.57 -3.20
N PHE A 153 4.79 -5.95 -2.99
CA PHE A 153 4.93 -4.81 -2.10
C PHE A 153 4.12 -3.60 -2.59
N MET A 154 4.07 -3.32 -3.89
CA MET A 154 3.29 -2.19 -4.42
C MET A 154 1.78 -2.41 -4.34
N GLU A 155 1.32 -3.65 -4.58
CA GLU A 155 -0.09 -4.04 -4.54
C GLU A 155 -0.64 -4.11 -3.11
N TRP A 156 0.10 -4.75 -2.20
CA TRP A 156 -0.40 -5.07 -0.84
C TRP A 156 0.24 -4.23 0.27
N GLY A 157 1.43 -3.68 0.05
CA GLY A 157 2.23 -3.02 1.08
C GLY A 157 2.17 -1.50 1.00
N GLY A 158 2.82 -0.90 0.01
CA GLY A 158 3.11 0.54 -0.01
C GLY A 158 1.86 1.43 0.05
N ILE A 159 0.91 1.21 -0.86
CA ILE A 159 -0.29 2.06 -0.96
C ILE A 159 -1.32 1.68 0.12
N ALA A 160 -1.45 0.39 0.43
CA ALA A 160 -2.39 -0.11 1.42
C ALA A 160 -2.11 0.46 2.82
N TRP A 161 -0.84 0.63 3.20
CA TRP A 161 -0.46 1.21 4.48
C TRP A 161 -0.81 2.70 4.57
N ILE A 162 -0.62 3.46 3.49
CA ILE A 162 -1.01 4.88 3.42
C ILE A 162 -2.52 4.98 3.58
N TRP A 163 -3.28 4.20 2.81
CA TRP A 163 -4.74 4.18 2.90
C TRP A 163 -5.20 3.75 4.30
N ALA A 164 -4.72 2.62 4.83
CA ALA A 164 -5.09 2.13 6.15
C ALA A 164 -4.81 3.16 7.25
N GLY A 165 -3.64 3.83 7.20
CA GLY A 165 -3.30 4.90 8.13
C GLY A 165 -4.27 6.08 8.06
N VAL A 166 -4.54 6.59 6.85
CA VAL A 166 -5.51 7.68 6.64
C VAL A 166 -6.90 7.26 7.12
N GLN A 167 -7.33 6.02 6.83
CA GLN A 167 -8.64 5.51 7.24
C GLN A 167 -8.77 5.43 8.76
N VAL A 168 -7.73 4.96 9.46
CA VAL A 168 -7.73 4.91 10.93
C VAL A 168 -7.84 6.31 11.51
N VAL A 169 -7.02 7.26 11.04
CA VAL A 169 -7.04 8.64 11.52
C VAL A 169 -8.39 9.31 11.24
N ALA A 170 -8.91 9.18 10.03
CA ALA A 170 -10.18 9.78 9.65
C ALA A 170 -11.37 9.16 10.41
N SER A 171 -11.36 7.84 10.64
CA SER A 171 -12.37 7.16 11.46
C SER A 171 -12.31 7.62 12.91
N LEU A 172 -11.11 7.73 13.49
CA LEU A 172 -10.94 8.20 14.86
C LEU A 172 -11.40 9.65 15.02
N ALA A 173 -11.06 10.52 14.06
CA ALA A 173 -11.53 11.90 14.03
C ALA A 173 -13.07 11.98 13.95
N LEU A 174 -13.68 11.17 13.08
CA LEU A 174 -15.14 11.09 12.95
C LEU A 174 -15.80 10.63 14.26
N MET A 175 -15.26 9.58 14.89
CA MET A 175 -15.74 9.11 16.19
C MET A 175 -15.64 10.20 17.26
N LEU A 176 -14.53 10.94 17.28
CA LEU A 176 -14.31 12.02 18.24
C LEU A 176 -15.34 13.15 18.07
N VAL A 177 -15.70 13.49 16.82
CA VAL A 177 -16.74 14.47 16.49
C VAL A 177 -18.13 14.00 16.96
N PHE A 178 -18.44 12.70 16.82
CA PHE A 178 -19.73 12.17 17.26
C PHE A 178 -19.86 12.02 18.78
N SER A 179 -18.85 11.46 19.43
CA SER A 179 -18.82 11.35 20.89
C SER A 179 -17.39 11.14 21.36
N TRP A 180 -16.81 12.20 21.92
CA TRP A 180 -15.45 12.15 22.45
C TRP A 180 -15.35 11.22 23.67
N GLN A 181 -16.40 11.08 24.47
CA GLN A 181 -16.41 10.18 25.65
C GLN A 181 -16.36 8.70 25.24
N LEU A 182 -17.20 8.28 24.28
CA LEU A 182 -17.19 6.91 23.78
C LEU A 182 -15.88 6.61 23.04
N THR A 183 -15.35 7.58 22.29
CA THR A 183 -14.08 7.45 21.59
C THR A 183 -12.94 7.16 22.57
N LEU A 184 -12.84 7.93 23.66
CA LEU A 184 -11.83 7.69 24.69
C LEU A 184 -11.96 6.31 25.34
N ALA A 185 -13.19 5.85 25.61
CA ALA A 185 -13.41 4.52 26.15
C ALA A 185 -12.92 3.41 25.20
N ILE A 186 -13.19 3.55 23.90
CA ILE A 186 -12.73 2.59 22.88
C ILE A 186 -11.21 2.64 22.74
N VAL A 187 -10.60 3.83 22.69
CA VAL A 187 -9.14 3.98 22.63
C VAL A 187 -8.48 3.35 23.87
N ALA A 188 -9.04 3.56 25.06
CA ALA A 188 -8.56 2.96 26.29
C ALA A 188 -8.64 1.42 26.29
N LEU A 189 -9.59 0.83 25.55
CA LEU A 189 -9.70 -0.62 25.37
C LEU A 189 -8.73 -1.16 24.31
N VAL A 190 -8.60 -0.45 23.19
CA VAL A 190 -7.83 -0.90 22.01
C VAL A 190 -6.33 -0.76 22.22
N VAL A 191 -5.87 0.31 22.87
CA VAL A 191 -4.43 0.55 23.09
C VAL A 191 -3.75 -0.60 23.86
N PRO A 192 -4.29 -1.08 25.00
CA PRO A 192 -3.73 -2.24 25.70
C PRO A 192 -3.71 -3.51 24.84
N LEU A 193 -4.76 -3.75 24.05
CA LEU A 193 -4.83 -4.91 23.17
C LEU A 193 -3.70 -4.89 22.13
N ILE A 194 -3.43 -3.73 21.52
CA ILE A 194 -2.32 -3.57 20.57
C ILE A 194 -0.98 -3.86 21.24
N LEU A 195 -0.77 -3.36 22.46
CA LEU A 195 0.47 -3.60 23.21
C LEU A 195 0.67 -5.09 23.54
N ILE A 196 -0.41 -5.79 23.91
CA ILE A 196 -0.36 -7.24 24.18
C ILE A 196 0.00 -8.01 22.91
N VAL A 197 -0.68 -7.73 21.79
CA VAL A 197 -0.41 -8.40 20.52
C VAL A 197 1.02 -8.16 20.08
N TRP A 198 1.50 -6.92 20.17
CA TRP A 198 2.88 -6.56 19.81
C TRP A 198 3.90 -7.28 20.70
N SER A 199 3.67 -7.34 22.01
CA SER A 199 4.51 -8.11 22.94
C SER A 199 4.52 -9.61 22.60
N LEU A 200 3.38 -10.18 22.20
CA LEU A 200 3.30 -11.59 21.81
C LEU A 200 4.07 -11.86 20.51
N GLN A 201 3.93 -10.98 19.52
CA GLN A 201 4.65 -11.07 18.26
C GLN A 201 6.17 -11.03 18.47
N ASN A 202 6.66 -10.10 19.30
CA ASN A 202 8.08 -10.01 19.63
C ASN A 202 8.62 -11.25 20.34
N ARG A 203 7.79 -11.94 21.14
CA ARG A 203 8.18 -13.18 21.82
C ARG A 203 8.21 -14.37 20.86
N LEU A 204 7.29 -14.42 19.90
CA LEU A 204 7.23 -15.48 18.89
C LEU A 204 8.32 -15.34 17.83
N SER A 205 8.73 -14.11 17.48
CA SER A 205 9.83 -13.89 16.54
C SER A 205 11.21 -14.10 17.15
N ALA A 206 11.32 -14.13 18.48
CA ALA A 206 12.56 -14.38 19.22
C ALA A 206 12.75 -15.85 19.64
N ALA A 207 11.76 -16.71 19.42
CA ALA A 207 11.77 -18.15 19.72
C ALA A 207 12.00 -18.98 18.46
#